data_AF-A0A6I4PZX7-F1
#
_entry.id   AF-A0A6I4PZX7-F1
#
_cell.length_a   1.000
_cell.length_b   1.000
_cell.length_c   1.000
_cell.angle_alpha   90.00
_cell.angle_beta   90.00
_cell.angle_gamma   90.00
#
_symmetry.space_group_name_H-M   'P 1'
#
loop_
_entity.id
_entity.type
_entity.pdbx_description
1 polymer ?
#
loop_
_entity_poly.entity_id
_entity_poly.type
_entity_poly.pdbx_seq_one_letter_code
_entity_poly.pdbx_strand_id
1 'polypeptide(L)'
;MTKHSKTIADLESAMLNTDKSRKAYEIAEYEWKLKELLAEARERAKFTSSDVARKLNVTPSNIHRIESNPTKSSVQTIIKYLEACNVKIDMNLTAL
;
A
#
# COMPACT_ATOMS: atom_id res chain seq x y z
N MET A 1 -3.97 -36.31 14.49
CA MET A 1 -4.44 -35.22 13.59
C MET A 1 -3.23 -34.68 12.86
N THR A 2 -3.05 -35.02 11.59
CA THR A 2 -1.87 -34.60 10.81
C THR A 2 -1.99 -33.11 10.52
N LYS A 3 -1.07 -32.29 11.04
CA LYS A 3 -0.99 -30.85 10.76
C LYS A 3 -0.61 -30.67 9.28
N HIS A 4 -1.58 -30.53 8.40
CA HIS A 4 -1.35 -30.06 7.02
C HIS A 4 -1.14 -28.54 7.02
N SER A 5 -0.16 -28.06 7.79
CA SER A 5 0.16 -26.64 7.83
C SER A 5 1.31 -26.40 6.86
N LYS A 6 0.99 -26.04 5.62
CA LYS A 6 2.01 -25.46 4.72
C LYS A 6 2.52 -24.16 5.34
N THR A 7 3.82 -23.95 5.30
CA THR A 7 4.44 -22.68 5.67
C THR A 7 4.25 -21.64 4.55
N ILE A 8 4.50 -20.36 4.83
CA ILE A 8 4.50 -19.32 3.79
C ILE A 8 5.55 -19.65 2.72
N ALA A 9 6.73 -20.12 3.12
CA ALA A 9 7.79 -20.52 2.20
C ALA A 9 7.37 -21.69 1.27
N ASP A 10 6.61 -22.66 1.80
CA ASP A 10 6.06 -23.75 0.99
C ASP A 10 5.06 -23.24 -0.06
N LEU A 11 4.27 -22.22 0.30
CA LEU A 11 3.31 -21.59 -0.61
C LEU A 11 4.01 -20.74 -1.67
N GLU A 12 4.98 -19.93 -1.28
CA GLU A 12 5.80 -19.12 -2.20
C GLU A 12 6.49 -20.00 -3.23
N SER A 13 7.14 -21.09 -2.80
CA SER A 13 7.80 -22.04 -3.70
C SER A 13 6.82 -22.66 -4.70
N ALA A 14 5.60 -22.97 -4.26
CA ALA A 14 4.57 -23.55 -5.12
C ALA A 14 3.92 -22.53 -6.08
N MET A 15 3.78 -21.27 -5.67
CA MET A 15 3.04 -20.24 -6.41
C MET A 15 3.93 -19.35 -7.28
N LEU A 16 5.19 -19.12 -6.88
CA LEU A 16 6.17 -18.29 -7.58
C LEU A 16 7.09 -19.13 -8.49
N ASN A 17 6.58 -20.25 -9.01
CA ASN A 17 7.33 -21.19 -9.83
C ASN A 17 7.50 -20.77 -11.30
N THR A 18 6.80 -19.72 -11.76
CA THR A 18 6.95 -19.18 -13.13
C THR A 18 7.44 -17.74 -13.10
N ASP A 19 8.09 -17.29 -14.19
CA ASP A 19 8.49 -15.88 -14.33
C ASP A 19 7.29 -14.94 -14.30
N LYS A 20 6.16 -15.37 -14.87
CA LYS A 20 4.91 -14.59 -14.87
C LYS A 20 4.39 -14.39 -13.44
N SER A 21 4.38 -15.45 -12.62
CA SER A 21 3.90 -15.35 -11.24
C SER A 21 4.87 -14.57 -10.34
N ARG A 22 6.19 -14.73 -10.52
CA ARG A 22 7.20 -13.92 -9.82
C ARG A 22 7.04 -12.43 -10.12
N LYS A 23 6.99 -12.04 -11.39
CA LYS A 23 6.81 -10.62 -11.78
C LYS A 23 5.50 -10.03 -11.27
N ALA A 24 4.41 -10.79 -11.31
CA ALA A 24 3.14 -10.34 -10.75
C ALA A 24 3.20 -10.12 -9.23
N TYR A 25 3.93 -10.99 -8.52
CA TYR A 25 4.15 -10.87 -7.08
C TYR A 25 5.03 -9.67 -6.73
N GLU A 26 6.12 -9.45 -7.47
CA GLU A 26 6.97 -8.25 -7.33
C GLU A 26 6.19 -6.95 -7.58
N ILE A 27 5.29 -6.92 -8.57
CA ILE A 27 4.42 -5.77 -8.80
C ILE A 27 3.44 -5.56 -7.64
N ALA A 28 2.87 -6.63 -7.11
CA ALA A 28 1.96 -6.58 -5.96
C ALA A 28 2.67 -6.07 -4.69
N GLU A 29 3.96 -6.36 -4.53
CA GLU A 29 4.79 -5.84 -3.43
C GLU A 29 4.82 -4.31 -3.41
N TYR A 30 4.92 -3.65 -4.58
CA TYR A 30 4.86 -2.19 -4.64
C TYR A 30 3.49 -1.64 -4.22
N GLU A 31 2.40 -2.31 -4.60
CA GLU A 31 1.06 -1.93 -4.14
C GLU A 31 0.93 -2.07 -2.63
N TRP A 32 1.44 -3.18 -2.07
CA TRP A 32 1.43 -3.44 -0.64
C TRP A 32 2.21 -2.38 0.14
N LYS A 33 3.46 -2.10 -0.25
CA LYS A 33 4.30 -1.07 0.37
C LYS A 33 3.64 0.32 0.34
N LEU A 34 2.98 0.66 -0.77
CA LEU A 34 2.31 1.94 -0.87
C LEU A 34 1.07 2.01 0.05
N LYS A 35 0.32 0.91 0.22
CA LYS A 35 -0.78 0.83 1.19
C LYS A 35 -0.30 1.01 2.61
N GLU A 36 0.77 0.32 2.98
CA GLU A 36 1.41 0.40 4.29
C GLU A 36 1.88 1.84 4.56
N LEU A 37 2.58 2.47 3.61
CA LEU A 37 3.01 3.86 3.72
C LEU A 37 1.86 4.84 4.02
N LEU A 38 0.73 4.69 3.33
CA LEU A 38 -0.44 5.55 3.54
C LEU A 38 -1.08 5.30 4.91
N ALA A 39 -1.21 4.03 5.32
CA ALA A 39 -1.74 3.66 6.62
C ALA A 39 -0.86 4.22 7.75
N GLU A 40 0.46 4.00 7.69
CA GLU A 40 1.42 4.54 8.64
C GLU A 40 1.37 6.06 8.73
N ALA A 41 1.29 6.75 7.59
CA ALA A 41 1.22 8.21 7.57
C ALA A 41 0.00 8.72 8.35
N ARG A 42 -1.16 8.09 8.12
CA ARG A 42 -2.41 8.43 8.80
C ARG A 42 -2.36 8.08 10.30
N GLU A 43 -1.78 6.94 10.66
CA GLU A 43 -1.62 6.52 12.05
C GLU A 43 -0.70 7.45 12.85
N ARG A 44 0.46 7.82 12.28
CA ARG A 44 1.39 8.80 12.89
C ARG A 44 0.72 10.15 13.09
N ALA A 45 -0.16 10.55 12.18
CA ALA A 45 -0.96 11.76 12.29
C ALA A 45 -2.14 11.67 13.28
N LYS A 46 -2.44 10.47 13.80
CA LYS A 46 -3.61 10.15 14.63
C LYS A 46 -4.94 10.50 13.95
N PHE A 47 -5.04 10.26 12.64
CA PHE A 47 -6.25 10.55 11.86
C PHE A 47 -7.03 9.29 11.49
N THR A 48 -8.34 9.43 11.36
CA THR A 48 -9.19 8.44 10.68
C THR A 48 -9.25 8.75 9.19
N SER A 49 -9.68 7.79 8.35
CA SER A 49 -9.87 8.03 6.92
C SER A 49 -10.85 9.19 6.66
N SER A 50 -11.85 9.35 7.55
CA SER A 50 -12.80 10.48 7.51
C SER A 50 -12.14 11.83 7.82
N ASP A 51 -11.13 11.87 8.69
CA ASP A 51 -10.39 13.10 8.98
C ASP A 51 -9.53 13.52 7.81
N VAL A 52 -8.88 12.57 7.14
CA VAL A 52 -8.14 12.84 5.90
C VAL A 52 -9.09 13.32 4.80
N ALA A 53 -10.27 12.70 4.66
CA ALA A 53 -11.30 13.13 3.70
C ALA A 53 -11.71 14.59 3.93
N ARG A 54 -11.94 14.95 5.20
CA ARG A 54 -12.29 16.31 5.61
C ARG A 54 -11.19 17.31 5.28
N LYS A 55 -9.93 16.97 5.58
CA LYS A 55 -8.76 17.81 5.28
C LYS A 55 -8.56 18.05 3.79
N LEU A 56 -8.82 17.04 2.98
CA LEU A 56 -8.71 17.11 1.52
C LEU A 56 -9.96 17.66 0.83
N ASN A 57 -11.03 17.95 1.58
CA ASN A 57 -12.34 18.34 1.05
C ASN A 57 -12.86 17.35 -0.02
N VAL A 58 -12.78 16.06 0.27
CA VAL A 58 -13.28 14.97 -0.59
C VAL A 58 -14.19 14.03 0.19
N THR A 59 -14.88 13.13 -0.53
CA THR A 59 -15.72 12.12 0.11
C THR A 59 -14.88 11.02 0.79
N PRO A 60 -15.40 10.38 1.85
CA PRO A 60 -14.76 9.19 2.43
C PRO A 60 -14.57 8.05 1.44
N SER A 61 -15.46 7.91 0.44
CA SER A 61 -15.33 6.91 -0.63
C SER A 61 -14.10 7.14 -1.52
N ASN A 62 -13.73 8.41 -1.77
CA ASN A 62 -12.50 8.74 -2.49
C ASN A 62 -11.26 8.36 -1.69
N ILE A 63 -11.26 8.61 -0.37
CA ILE A 63 -10.15 8.19 0.50
C ILE A 63 -10.04 6.67 0.54
N HIS A 64 -11.15 5.96 0.67
CA HIS A 64 -11.14 4.50 0.63
C HIS A 64 -10.56 3.97 -0.68
N ARG A 65 -10.88 4.57 -1.83
CA ARG A 65 -10.28 4.18 -3.12
C ARG A 65 -8.77 4.40 -3.15
N ILE A 66 -8.29 5.51 -2.58
CA ILE A 66 -6.86 5.80 -2.48
C ILE A 66 -6.18 4.77 -1.59
N GLU A 67 -6.71 4.51 -0.39
CA GLU A 67 -6.11 3.57 0.58
C GLU A 67 -6.21 2.10 0.10
N SER A 68 -7.28 1.72 -0.58
CA SER A 68 -7.49 0.33 -1.06
C SER A 68 -6.79 0.02 -2.37
N ASN A 69 -6.49 1.02 -3.21
CA ASN A 69 -5.84 0.83 -4.50
C ASN A 69 -4.98 2.05 -4.91
N PRO A 70 -3.89 2.31 -4.17
CA PRO A 70 -3.14 3.54 -4.32
C PRO A 70 -2.37 3.65 -5.64
N THR A 71 -2.03 2.51 -6.26
CA THR A 71 -1.35 2.47 -7.57
C THR A 71 -2.22 2.98 -8.72
N LYS A 72 -3.55 3.07 -8.53
CA LYS A 72 -4.47 3.72 -9.48
C LYS A 72 -4.63 5.23 -9.26
N SER A 73 -4.05 5.76 -8.19
CA SER A 73 -4.07 7.21 -7.92
C SER A 73 -2.83 7.86 -8.52
N SER A 74 -2.95 9.12 -8.95
CA SER A 74 -1.77 9.86 -9.41
C SER A 74 -0.80 10.09 -8.26
N VAL A 75 0.51 10.17 -8.56
CA VAL A 75 1.54 10.53 -7.56
C VAL A 75 1.19 11.83 -6.85
N GLN A 76 0.64 12.83 -7.56
CA GLN A 76 0.21 14.09 -6.95
C GLN A 76 -0.91 13.88 -5.91
N THR A 77 -1.81 12.92 -6.12
CA THR A 77 -2.88 12.60 -5.16
C THR A 77 -2.30 11.94 -3.91
N ILE A 78 -1.32 11.04 -4.08
CA ILE A 78 -0.59 10.40 -2.99
C ILE A 78 0.15 11.46 -2.15
N ILE A 79 0.85 12.40 -2.79
CA ILE A 79 1.55 13.48 -2.09
C ILE A 79 0.57 14.33 -1.28
N LYS A 80 -0.56 14.75 -1.86
CA LYS A 80 -1.58 15.52 -1.14
C LYS A 80 -2.14 14.76 0.07
N TYR A 81 -2.35 13.44 -0.06
CA TYR A 81 -2.76 12.60 1.06
C TYR A 81 -1.73 12.62 2.19
N LEU A 82 -0.44 12.42 1.87
CA LEU A 82 0.64 12.42 2.85
C LEU A 82 0.76 13.80 3.53
N GLU A 83 0.67 14.89 2.77
CA GLU A 83 0.66 16.26 3.29
C GLU A 83 -0.53 16.52 4.21
N ALA A 84 -1.73 16.01 3.89
CA ALA A 84 -2.87 16.09 4.78
C ALA A 84 -2.62 15.39 6.12
N CYS A 85 -1.81 14.32 6.12
CA CYS A 85 -1.33 13.62 7.31
C CYS A 85 -0.10 14.28 7.96
N ASN A 86 0.34 15.47 7.51
CA ASN A 86 1.57 16.13 7.96
C ASN A 86 2.84 15.28 7.75
N VAL A 87 2.84 14.39 6.76
CA VAL A 87 3.98 13.55 6.37
C VAL A 87 4.53 14.03 5.03
N LYS A 88 5.85 14.01 4.89
CA LYS A 88 6.54 14.25 3.62
C LYS A 88 7.15 12.95 3.13
N ILE A 89 7.10 12.75 1.82
CA ILE A 89 7.79 11.63 1.17
C ILE A 89 9.24 12.02 0.89
N ASP A 90 10.16 11.12 1.20
CA ASP A 90 11.54 11.18 0.75
C ASP A 90 11.78 10.02 -0.23
N MET A 91 12.31 10.33 -1.40
CA MET A 91 12.46 9.36 -2.50
C MET A 91 13.94 9.11 -2.75
N ASN A 92 14.35 7.85 -2.57
CA ASN A 92 15.71 7.40 -2.79
C ASN A 92 15.74 6.34 -3.90
N LEU A 93 16.82 6.33 -4.68
CA LEU A 93 17.04 5.35 -5.73
C LEU A 93 18.01 4.28 -5.23
N THR A 94 17.69 3.01 -5.52
CA THR A 94 18.54 1.86 -5.22
C THR A 94 18.66 1.00 -6.48
N ALA A 95 19.79 0.32 -6.65
CA ALA A 95 19.96 -0.66 -7.72
C ALA A 95 18.99 -1.85 -7.53
N LEU A 96 18.57 -2.44 -8.66
CA LEU A 96 17.74 -3.65 -8.70
C LEU A 96 18.58 -4.91 -8.46
#